data_AF-A0A0S7YRA1-F1
#
_entry.id   AF-A0A0S7YRA1-F1
#
_cell.length_a   1.000
_cell.length_b   1.000
_cell.length_c   1.000
_cell.angle_alpha   90.00
_cell.angle_beta   90.00
_cell.angle_gamma   90.00
#
_symmetry.space_group_name_H-M   'P 1'
#
loop_
_entity.id
_entity.type
_entity.pdbx_description
1 polymer ?
#
loop_
_entity_poly.entity_id
_entity_poly.type
_entity_poly.pdbx_seq_one_letter_code
_entity_poly.pdbx_strand_id
1 'polypeptide(L)'
;MGYRASHQYARISPRKAGLVMSMIRGMPLEEALRVLARVLRSAMANADEQEADLELLYVADARADQGPALRRMTPRARGSADVRRRPTCHLMVELEEAED
;
A
#
# COMPACT_ATOMS: atom_id res chain seq x y z
N MET A 1 4.88 -5.73 -18.91
CA MET A 1 4.93 -6.76 -17.84
C MET A 1 4.90 -6.00 -16.51
N GLY A 2 4.14 -6.43 -15.50
CA GLY A 2 3.97 -5.61 -14.28
C GLY A 2 5.07 -5.82 -13.22
N TYR A 3 5.66 -4.75 -12.71
CA TYR A 3 6.64 -4.76 -11.63
C TYR A 3 5.95 -4.62 -10.28
N ARG A 4 5.96 -5.69 -9.48
CA ARG A 4 5.19 -5.78 -8.24
C ARG A 4 6.04 -5.54 -7.01
N ALA A 5 5.47 -4.84 -6.03
CA ALA A 5 6.00 -4.81 -4.67
C ALA A 5 4.87 -4.96 -3.64
N SER A 6 5.20 -5.55 -2.50
CA SER A 6 4.27 -5.68 -1.40
C SER A 6 4.90 -5.28 -0.07
N HIS A 7 4.10 -4.64 0.78
CA HIS A 7 4.44 -4.43 2.18
C HIS A 7 3.39 -5.05 3.08
N GLN A 8 3.78 -6.16 3.73
CA GLN A 8 2.90 -6.95 4.57
C GLN A 8 2.85 -6.45 6.01
N TYR A 9 1.69 -6.64 6.66
CA TYR A 9 1.45 -6.33 8.08
C TYR A 9 1.68 -4.86 8.45
N ALA A 10 1.41 -3.94 7.52
CA ALA A 10 1.45 -2.52 7.78
C ALA A 10 0.45 -2.18 8.90
N ARG A 11 0.90 -1.47 9.94
CA ARG A 11 0.08 -1.11 11.11
C ARG A 11 -0.85 0.08 10.85
N ILE A 12 -1.65 -0.03 9.80
CA ILE A 12 -2.65 0.96 9.38
C ILE A 12 -3.96 0.24 9.03
N SER A 13 -5.07 0.95 9.15
CA SER A 13 -6.37 0.41 8.74
C SER A 13 -6.45 0.29 7.22
N PRO A 14 -6.91 -0.85 6.67
CA PRO A 14 -7.07 -1.05 5.23
C PRO A 14 -7.90 0.06 4.59
N ARG A 15 -8.96 0.55 5.26
CA ARG A 15 -9.80 1.61 4.72
C ARG A 15 -9.06 2.95 4.55
N LYS A 16 -8.16 3.28 5.48
CA LYS A 16 -7.38 4.53 5.40
C LYS A 16 -6.28 4.43 4.34
N ALA A 17 -5.57 3.31 4.33
CA ALA A 17 -4.57 3.04 3.30
C ALA A 17 -5.21 2.97 1.91
N GLY A 18 -6.38 2.34 1.79
CA GLY A 18 -7.12 2.20 0.54
C GLY A 18 -7.46 3.53 -0.13
N LEU A 19 -7.80 4.57 0.64
CA LEU A 19 -8.03 5.92 0.10
C LEU A 19 -6.77 6.51 -0.55
N VAL A 20 -5.60 6.24 0.02
CA VAL A 20 -4.31 6.67 -0.54
C VAL A 20 -3.96 5.82 -1.76
N MET A 21 -4.18 4.50 -1.70
CA MET A 21 -3.95 3.59 -2.84
C MET A 21 -4.83 3.94 -4.03
N SER A 22 -6.10 4.29 -3.80
CA SER A 22 -7.00 4.72 -4.88
C SER A 22 -6.60 6.07 -5.47
N MET A 23 -5.97 6.95 -4.68
CA MET A 23 -5.48 8.23 -5.15
C MET A 23 -4.28 8.07 -6.08
N ILE A 24 -3.32 7.20 -5.75
CA ILE A 24 -2.09 7.03 -6.54
C ILE A 24 -2.26 6.17 -7.79
N ARG A 25 -3.41 5.50 -7.97
CA ARG A 25 -3.66 4.63 -9.11
C ARG A 25 -3.78 5.47 -10.39
N GLY A 26 -3.04 5.09 -11.44
CA GLY A 26 -2.97 5.83 -12.70
C GLY A 26 -2.08 7.08 -12.67
N MET A 27 -1.44 7.39 -11.54
CA MET A 27 -0.46 8.49 -11.47
C MET A 27 0.91 8.05 -12.02
N PRO A 28 1.69 8.98 -12.58
CA PRO A 28 3.08 8.72 -12.93
C PRO A 28 3.91 8.46 -11.67
N LEU A 29 4.99 7.69 -11.80
CA LEU A 29 5.81 7.24 -10.68
C LEU A 29 6.32 8.40 -9.81
N GLU A 30 6.76 9.50 -10.42
CA GLU A 30 7.33 10.65 -9.70
C GLU A 30 6.30 11.33 -8.79
N GLU A 31 5.07 11.51 -9.26
CA GLU A 31 3.99 12.09 -8.46
C GLU A 31 3.57 11.13 -7.33
N ALA A 32 3.44 9.85 -7.65
CA ALA A 32 3.06 8.82 -6.69
C ALA A 32 4.10 8.68 -5.56
N LEU A 33 5.41 8.85 -5.86
CA LEU A 33 6.50 8.81 -4.88
C LEU A 33 6.40 9.92 -3.82
N ARG A 34 5.81 11.07 -4.14
CA ARG A 34 5.57 12.16 -3.18
C ARG A 34 4.52 11.80 -2.14
N VAL A 35 3.58 10.91 -2.51
CA VAL A 35 2.49 10.45 -1.64
C VAL A 35 2.90 9.21 -0.84
N LEU A 36 3.52 8.21 -1.49
CA LEU A 36 3.82 6.92 -0.88
C LEU A 36 5.23 6.40 -1.23
N ALA A 37 6.25 6.87 -0.53
CA ALA A 37 7.64 6.54 -0.88
C ALA A 37 8.01 5.06 -0.71
N ARG A 38 7.62 4.40 0.38
CA ARG A 38 8.26 3.12 0.78
C ARG A 38 7.99 1.95 -0.16
N VAL A 39 6.73 1.70 -0.53
CA VAL A 39 6.36 0.55 -1.38
C VAL A 39 6.71 0.83 -2.84
N LEU A 40 6.51 2.06 -3.30
CA LEU A 40 6.86 2.48 -4.66
C LEU A 40 8.37 2.42 -4.91
N ARG A 41 9.22 2.81 -3.96
CA ARG A 41 10.68 2.63 -4.08
C ARG A 41 11.08 1.17 -4.23
N SER A 42 10.37 0.26 -3.57
CA SER A 42 10.63 -1.17 -3.73
C SER A 42 10.17 -1.67 -5.10
N ALA A 43 9.05 -1.19 -5.63
CA ALA A 43 8.58 -1.54 -6.97
C ALA A 43 9.52 -0.97 -8.05
N MET A 44 9.99 0.26 -7.86
CA MET A 44 10.98 0.92 -8.71
C MET A 44 12.29 0.14 -8.75
N ALA A 45 12.79 -0.34 -7.60
CA ALA A 45 13.99 -1.18 -7.58
C ALA A 45 13.81 -2.51 -8.34
N ASN A 46 12.62 -3.12 -8.26
CA ASN A 46 12.32 -4.33 -9.03
C ASN A 46 12.20 -4.06 -10.54
N ALA A 47 11.78 -2.85 -10.93
CA ALA A 47 11.74 -2.42 -12.32
C ALA A 47 13.15 -2.13 -12.86
N ASP A 48 13.98 -1.45 -12.05
CA ASP A 48 15.38 -1.15 -12.35
C ASP A 48 16.22 -2.43 -12.55
N GLU A 49 16.00 -3.46 -11.71
CA GLU A 49 16.65 -4.77 -11.85
C GLU A 49 16.28 -5.50 -13.17
N GLN A 50 15.15 -5.13 -13.77
CA GLN A 50 14.66 -5.68 -15.05
C GLN A 50 14.89 -4.72 -16.23
N GLU A 51 15.75 -3.71 -16.04
CA GLU A 51 16.15 -2.73 -17.07
C GLU A 51 14.98 -1.93 -17.67
N ALA A 52 13.92 -1.69 -16.87
CA ALA A 52 12.77 -0.87 -17.26
C ALA A 52 13.12 0.62 -17.33
N ASP A 53 12.46 1.37 -18.23
CA ASP A 53 12.60 2.83 -18.26
C ASP A 53 11.77 3.48 -17.15
N LEU A 54 12.46 4.03 -16.14
CA LEU A 54 11.84 4.63 -14.97
C LEU A 54 10.96 5.85 -15.27
N GLU A 55 11.19 6.56 -16.39
CA GLU A 55 10.42 7.74 -16.77
C GLU A 55 9.06 7.37 -17.36
N LEU A 56 8.94 6.17 -17.94
CA LEU A 56 7.71 5.64 -18.54
C LEU A 56 6.83 4.86 -17.55
N LEU A 57 7.31 4.68 -16.31
CA LEU A 57 6.57 3.91 -15.30
C LEU A 57 5.40 4.69 -14.71
N TYR A 58 4.26 4.01 -14.62
CA TYR A 58 3.07 4.50 -13.94
C TYR A 58 2.47 3.42 -13.03
N VAL A 59 1.61 3.84 -12.10
CA VAL A 59 0.95 2.93 -11.16
C VAL A 59 -0.27 2.28 -11.82
N ALA A 60 -0.13 1.05 -12.28
CA ALA A 60 -1.22 0.29 -12.92
C ALA A 60 -2.24 -0.21 -11.89
N ASP A 61 -1.80 -0.85 -10.81
CA ASP A 61 -2.65 -1.24 -9.70
C ASP A 61 -2.05 -0.86 -8.35
N ALA A 62 -2.94 -0.47 -7.45
CA ALA A 62 -2.61 -0.16 -6.06
C ALA A 62 -3.80 -0.57 -5.19
N ARG A 63 -3.55 -1.48 -4.25
CA ARG A 63 -4.58 -2.01 -3.34
C ARG A 63 -4.06 -2.21 -1.92
N ALA A 64 -4.98 -2.12 -0.98
CA ALA A 64 -4.73 -2.32 0.45
C ALA A 64 -5.65 -3.40 0.99
N ASP A 65 -5.13 -4.62 1.10
CA ASP A 65 -5.88 -5.77 1.56
C ASP A 65 -5.90 -5.86 3.09
N GLN A 66 -6.94 -6.50 3.63
CA GLN A 66 -7.09 -6.66 5.06
C GLN A 66 -6.10 -7.71 5.60
N GLY A 67 -5.30 -7.30 6.59
CA GLY A 67 -4.45 -8.19 7.36
C GLY A 67 -5.07 -8.57 8.71
N PRO A 68 -4.38 -9.40 9.51
CA PRO A 68 -4.85 -9.78 10.83
C PRO A 68 -5.01 -8.57 11.75
N ALA A 69 -6.12 -8.55 12.50
CA ALA A 69 -6.41 -7.48 13.44
C ALA A 69 -5.97 -7.85 14.86
N LEU A 70 -5.16 -6.99 15.47
CA LEU A 70 -4.73 -7.15 16.85
C LEU A 70 -5.86 -6.74 17.80
N ARG A 71 -6.27 -7.66 18.69
CA ARG A 71 -7.24 -7.36 19.75
C ARG A 71 -6.56 -6.61 20.90
N ARG A 72 -7.21 -5.53 21.38
CA ARG A 72 -6.81 -4.77 22.58
C ARG A 72 -8.04 -4.55 23.44
N MET A 73 -8.09 -5.24 24.57
CA MET A 73 -9.16 -5.06 25.55
C MET A 73 -8.99 -3.71 26.24
N THR A 74 -10.07 -2.93 26.35
CA THR A 74 -10.10 -1.64 27.03
C THR A 74 -11.16 -1.71 28.13
N PRO A 75 -10.80 -1.52 29.41
CA PRO A 75 -11.76 -1.51 30.51
C PRO A 75 -12.81 -0.39 30.36
N ARG A 76 -14.04 -0.64 30.82
CA ARG A 76 -15.17 0.30 30.82
C ARG A 76 -15.87 0.30 32.17
N ALA A 77 -16.89 1.15 32.31
CA ALA A 77 -17.68 1.25 33.54
C ALA A 77 -18.41 -0.06 33.88
N ARG A 78 -18.73 -0.24 35.17
CA ARG A 78 -19.54 -1.37 35.69
C ARG A 78 -18.99 -2.76 35.32
N GLY A 79 -17.68 -2.96 35.42
CA GLY A 79 -17.03 -4.26 35.15
C GLY A 79 -17.08 -4.71 33.68
N SER A 80 -17.50 -3.84 32.75
CA SER A 80 -17.55 -4.14 31.33
C SER A 80 -16.19 -3.90 30.64
N ALA A 81 -16.00 -4.49 29.46
CA ALA A 81 -14.80 -4.26 28.66
C ALA A 81 -15.11 -4.31 27.17
N ASP A 82 -14.56 -3.35 26.43
CA ASP A 82 -14.66 -3.28 24.98
C ASP A 82 -13.41 -3.88 24.33
N VAL A 83 -13.56 -4.48 23.16
CA VAL A 83 -12.43 -4.97 22.36
C VAL A 83 -12.14 -3.99 21.24
N ARG A 84 -11.10 -3.15 21.42
CA ARG A 84 -10.57 -2.31 20.35
C ARG A 84 -9.74 -3.17 19.40
N ARG A 85 -10.10 -3.20 18.12
CA ARG A 85 -9.31 -3.84 17.07
C ARG A 85 -8.31 -2.84 16.50
N ARG A 86 -7.03 -3.23 16.44
CA ARG A 86 -5.99 -2.54 15.69
C ARG A 86 -5.71 -3.33 14.41
N PRO A 87 -6.43 -3.04 13.31
CA PRO A 87 -6.23 -3.75 12.05
C PRO A 87 -4.82 -3.50 11.51
N THR A 88 -4.32 -4.47 10.76
CA THR A 88 -3.18 -4.31 9.86
C THR A 88 -3.66 -4.44 8.42
N CYS A 89 -2.84 -4.04 7.46
CA CYS A 89 -3.12 -4.23 6.05
C CYS A 89 -1.88 -4.75 5.29
N HIS A 90 -2.14 -5.33 4.13
CA HIS A 90 -1.12 -5.69 3.16
C HIS A 90 -1.25 -4.72 1.99
N LEU A 91 -0.20 -3.93 1.76
CA LEU A 91 -0.16 -3.00 0.63
C LEU A 91 0.44 -3.72 -0.56
N MET A 92 -0.23 -3.70 -1.70
CA MET A 92 0.28 -4.21 -2.96
C MET A 92 0.22 -3.12 -4.02
N VAL A 93 1.33 -2.98 -4.75
CA VAL A 93 1.46 -2.03 -5.86
C VAL A 93 2.07 -2.76 -7.04
N GLU A 94 1.57 -2.44 -8.23
CA GLU A 94 2.04 -2.93 -9.52
C GLU A 94 2.29 -1.72 -10.42
N LEU A 95 3.52 -1.62 -10.94
CA LEU A 95 3.93 -0.63 -11.93
C LEU A 95 3.92 -1.26 -13.31
N GLU A 96 3.55 -0.49 -14.32
CA GLU A 96 3.67 -0.88 -15.72
C GLU A 96 4.32 0.26 -16.51
N GLU A 97 4.88 -0.10 -17.66
CA GLU A 97 5.39 0.86 -18.65
C GLU A 97 4.21 1.36 -19.47
N ALA A 98 4.13 2.67 -19.68
CA ALA A 98 3.17 3.24 -20.62
C ALA A 98 3.55 2.82 -22.06
N GLU A 99 2.60 2.26 -22.80
CA GLU A 99 2.73 2.12 -24.25
C GLU A 99 2.49 3.49 -24.88
N ASP A 100 3.39 3.93 -25.77
CA ASP A 100 3.25 5.17 -26.57
C ASP A 100 2.00 5.16 -27.48
#